data_AF-A0A2D6Q7K5-F1
#
_entry.id   AF-A0A2D6Q7K5-F1
#
_cell.length_a   1.000
_cell.length_b   1.000
_cell.length_c   1.000
_cell.angle_alpha   90.00
_cell.angle_beta   90.00
_cell.angle_gamma   90.00
#
_symmetry.space_group_name_H-M   'P 1'
#
loop_
_entity.id
_entity.type
_entity.pdbx_description
1 polymer ?
#
loop_
_entity_poly.entity_id
_entity_poly.type
_entity_poly.pdbx_seq_one_letter_code
_entity_poly.pdbx_strand_id
1 'polypeptide(L)'
;MYLRKLITIPIILTLTLLFLLSSCSTETNIDQHEGVFVGGGEIDLSIPSKDGTTALRLYLPETTRYNEGAPILIYVPGGYEEKDLTNGILLADDVLVITFLFPGVESISGFKSDGTYDYRGEDSIAALRDVILFASGELSDTSGGKISGLLDFPVLTDNVGIIGISNGGNLPVATAALYGNLIFEDLKYIIQWETPVSSQIACRDLGEVILEPLHLNSNPTRGKYFNPRYLGYSEKEVLIDHSDLSFDESSLFPIFYDGNEDGVYTYEYNSENNPDPDLDFNEVLSLDEDFPLDYYPDNNKNYYSRPVTHALLDQGIFSLDNWPQDIGTPSEANNYWDIREAVYLYEDAMNNIPNLEAMFLASKNDHVQSNPYKSHVRMAYEGWLNNDAWVKINPSSEYLIEMDQSLAQYNLPDIAANNAPSDWENTKEYTIPESISDEIYQVAAIHEMADRINENS
;
A
#
# COMPACT_ATOMS: atom_id res chain seq x y z
N MET A 1 -63.68 20.32 26.34
CA MET A 1 -64.25 20.53 27.69
C MET A 1 -63.55 19.57 28.65
N TYR A 2 -62.64 20.10 29.48
CA TYR A 2 -62.00 19.59 30.69
C TYR A 2 -61.86 18.06 30.98
N LEU A 3 -60.61 17.58 31.10
CA LEU A 3 -59.94 17.15 32.36
C LEU A 3 -58.55 16.53 32.03
N ARG A 4 -57.42 17.23 32.25
CA ARG A 4 -56.47 17.07 33.38
C ARG A 4 -56.15 15.64 33.84
N LYS A 5 -54.90 15.22 33.62
CA LYS A 5 -54.01 14.66 34.66
C LYS A 5 -52.53 14.84 34.25
N LEU A 6 -51.84 15.73 34.96
CA LEU A 6 -50.39 15.84 35.01
C LEU A 6 -49.84 14.71 35.90
N ILE A 7 -48.73 14.10 35.49
CA ILE A 7 -47.82 13.38 36.37
C ILE A 7 -46.48 14.13 36.33
N THR A 8 -46.12 14.71 37.47
CA THR A 8 -44.84 15.35 37.77
C THR A 8 -43.80 14.30 38.13
N ILE A 9 -42.63 14.35 37.48
CA ILE A 9 -41.41 13.65 37.89
C ILE A 9 -40.42 14.71 38.42
N PRO A 10 -39.81 14.53 39.61
CA PRO A 10 -38.85 15.49 40.14
C PRO A 10 -37.46 15.28 39.53
N ILE A 11 -36.88 16.37 39.01
CA ILE A 11 -35.46 16.48 38.67
C ILE A 11 -34.69 16.69 39.97
N ILE A 12 -33.87 15.72 40.37
CA ILE A 12 -32.86 15.88 41.42
C ILE A 12 -31.58 16.32 40.73
N LEU A 13 -31.25 17.61 40.90
CA LEU A 13 -29.99 18.23 40.55
C LEU A 13 -28.97 17.85 41.63
N THR A 14 -27.94 17.06 41.31
CA THR A 14 -26.79 16.85 42.20
C THR A 14 -25.58 17.55 41.60
N LEU A 15 -25.25 18.71 42.17
CA LEU A 15 -23.98 19.40 41.96
C LEU A 15 -22.83 18.48 42.40
N THR A 16 -21.94 18.13 41.49
CA THR A 16 -20.59 17.67 41.85
C THR A 16 -19.60 18.72 41.40
N LEU A 17 -19.06 19.43 42.39
CA LEU A 17 -18.04 20.45 42.29
C LEU A 17 -16.69 19.73 42.09
N LEU A 18 -16.13 19.72 40.88
CA LEU A 18 -14.76 19.25 40.67
C LEU A 18 -13.82 20.46 40.65
N PHE A 19 -12.88 20.44 41.59
CA PHE A 19 -11.82 21.42 41.76
C PHE A 19 -10.90 21.45 40.53
N LEU A 20 -10.81 22.62 39.91
CA LEU A 20 -9.70 23.02 39.04
C LEU A 20 -8.43 23.13 39.91
N LEU A 21 -7.56 22.13 39.82
CA LEU A 21 -6.15 22.28 40.16
C LEU A 21 -5.38 22.40 38.85
N SER A 22 -4.97 23.64 38.56
CA SER A 22 -3.88 23.92 37.62
C SER A 22 -2.66 23.12 38.04
N SER A 23 -2.34 22.07 37.30
CA SER A 23 -0.97 21.60 37.19
C SER A 23 -0.35 22.36 36.03
N CYS A 24 0.64 23.20 36.34
CA CYS A 24 1.66 23.55 35.36
C CYS A 24 2.31 22.24 34.92
N SER A 25 1.94 21.71 33.75
CA SER A 25 2.83 20.83 33.02
C SER A 25 3.96 21.72 32.51
N THR A 26 5.12 21.60 33.13
CA THR A 26 6.36 22.14 32.59
C THR A 26 6.49 21.64 31.16
N GLU A 27 6.57 22.56 30.20
CA GLU A 27 7.17 22.31 28.90
C GLU A 27 8.55 21.70 29.14
N THR A 28 8.65 20.37 29.06
CA THR A 28 9.93 19.72 28.81
C THR A 28 10.24 19.98 27.34
N ASN A 29 10.91 21.10 27.11
CA ASN A 29 11.75 21.28 25.95
C ASN A 29 12.82 20.17 26.03
N ILE A 30 12.59 19.10 25.27
CA ILE A 30 13.54 18.01 25.12
C ILE A 30 14.55 18.49 24.06
N ASP A 31 15.48 19.32 24.48
CA ASP A 31 16.84 19.28 23.92
C ASP A 31 17.46 17.97 24.46
N GLN A 32 17.18 16.83 23.82
CA GLN A 32 17.88 15.56 24.09
C GLN A 32 18.91 15.28 23.01
N HIS A 33 20.11 15.79 23.24
CA HIS A 33 21.33 15.18 22.71
C HIS A 33 22.27 14.86 23.86
N GLU A 34 21.86 13.96 24.74
CA GLU A 34 22.76 13.23 25.64
C GLU A 34 22.24 11.81 25.86
N GLY A 35 22.25 10.99 24.82
CA GLY A 35 21.94 9.57 24.93
C GLY A 35 22.26 8.83 23.65
N VAL A 36 23.07 7.77 23.75
CA VAL A 36 23.13 6.72 22.74
C VAL A 36 21.98 5.77 23.06
N PHE A 37 21.12 5.46 22.09
CA PHE A 37 19.98 4.58 22.31
C PHE A 37 20.39 3.11 22.26
N VAL A 38 19.83 2.30 23.17
CA VAL A 38 20.12 0.87 23.32
C VAL A 38 19.12 0.04 22.53
N GLY A 39 19.58 -1.05 21.90
CA GLY A 39 18.74 -1.99 21.14
C GLY A 39 17.49 -2.52 21.87
N GLY A 40 16.48 -2.92 21.09
CA GLY A 40 15.18 -3.43 21.59
C GLY A 40 14.15 -2.36 21.99
N GLY A 41 13.94 -1.33 21.16
CA GLY A 41 13.06 -0.19 21.48
C GLY A 41 12.62 0.63 20.28
N GLU A 42 11.99 1.78 20.53
CA GLU A 42 11.50 2.73 19.51
C GLU A 42 12.10 4.12 19.74
N ILE A 43 12.45 4.82 18.66
CA ILE A 43 12.91 6.22 18.69
C ILE A 43 12.06 7.03 17.72
N ASP A 44 11.42 8.09 18.22
CA ASP A 44 10.77 9.10 17.39
C ASP A 44 11.72 10.27 17.14
N LEU A 45 11.86 10.69 15.88
CA LEU A 45 12.66 11.86 15.51
C LEU A 45 12.15 12.51 14.22
N SER A 46 12.60 13.73 13.97
CA SER A 46 12.26 14.48 12.76
C SER A 46 13.49 14.68 11.88
N ILE A 47 13.32 14.55 10.57
CA ILE A 47 14.34 14.89 9.58
C ILE A 47 13.92 16.13 8.78
N PRO A 48 14.86 16.97 8.31
CA PRO A 48 14.54 18.02 7.36
C PRO A 48 13.93 17.46 6.08
N SER A 49 12.90 18.13 5.56
CA SER A 49 12.30 17.81 4.26
C SER A 49 11.91 19.10 3.52
N LYS A 50 11.42 18.96 2.28
CA LYS A 50 11.11 20.06 1.35
C LYS A 50 10.31 21.19 2.01
N ASP A 51 9.27 20.85 2.77
CA ASP A 51 8.33 21.79 3.36
C ASP A 51 8.35 21.77 4.90
N GLY A 52 9.52 21.57 5.50
CA GLY A 52 9.72 21.57 6.95
C GLY A 52 10.37 20.29 7.41
N THR A 53 9.63 19.45 8.13
CA THR A 53 10.13 18.21 8.71
C THR A 53 9.27 16.99 8.37
N THR A 54 9.91 15.84 8.22
CA THR A 54 9.24 14.53 8.16
C THR A 54 9.49 13.79 9.48
N ALA A 55 8.42 13.37 10.14
CA ALA A 55 8.45 12.56 11.35
C ALA A 55 8.71 11.09 11.02
N LEU A 56 9.65 10.49 11.75
CA LEU A 56 10.05 9.08 11.62
C LEU A 56 9.92 8.37 12.96
N ARG A 57 9.75 7.05 12.90
CA ARG A 57 10.02 6.13 14.00
C ARG A 57 11.02 5.08 13.56
N LEU A 58 12.06 4.89 14.37
CA LEU A 58 13.00 3.78 14.25
C LEU A 58 12.60 2.68 15.23
N TYR A 59 12.48 1.45 14.74
CA TYR A 59 12.31 0.23 15.52
C TYR A 59 13.65 -0.48 15.60
N LEU A 60 14.25 -0.47 16.79
CA LEU A 60 15.59 -0.99 17.02
C LEU A 60 15.54 -2.49 17.21
N PRO A 61 16.35 -3.26 16.47
CA PRO A 61 16.38 -4.70 16.63
C PRO A 61 17.00 -5.07 17.99
N GLU A 62 16.68 -6.25 18.50
CA GLU A 62 17.30 -6.77 19.73
C GLU A 62 18.72 -7.29 19.46
N THR A 63 18.95 -7.78 18.24
CA THR A 63 20.25 -8.26 17.77
C THR A 63 20.53 -7.71 16.37
N THR A 64 21.78 -7.76 15.91
CA THR A 64 22.08 -7.39 14.53
C THR A 64 22.19 -8.64 13.68
N ARG A 65 21.63 -8.61 12.46
CA ARG A 65 21.71 -9.73 11.51
C ARG A 65 23.15 -10.16 11.23
N TYR A 66 24.06 -9.18 11.15
CA TYR A 66 25.48 -9.41 10.90
C TYR A 66 26.34 -8.93 12.07
N ASN A 67 27.58 -9.41 12.15
CA ASN A 67 28.55 -8.93 13.14
C ASN A 67 28.98 -7.48 12.86
N GLU A 68 28.91 -7.08 11.60
CA GLU A 68 29.27 -5.78 11.06
C GLU A 68 28.23 -4.71 11.40
N GLY A 69 26.96 -5.09 11.58
CA GLY A 69 25.87 -4.18 11.93
C GLY A 69 24.49 -4.68 11.50
N ALA A 70 23.47 -3.86 11.79
CA ALA A 70 22.10 -4.10 11.31
C ALA A 70 21.90 -3.51 9.90
N PRO A 71 21.34 -4.27 8.94
CA PRO A 71 20.80 -3.67 7.72
C PRO A 71 19.59 -2.80 8.04
N ILE A 72 19.20 -1.94 7.09
CA ILE A 72 18.11 -0.98 7.27
C ILE A 72 16.97 -1.30 6.30
N LEU A 73 15.76 -1.36 6.83
CA LEU A 73 14.54 -1.50 6.06
C LEU A 73 13.64 -0.29 6.29
N ILE A 74 13.22 0.36 5.21
CA ILE A 74 12.13 1.34 5.27
C ILE A 74 10.82 0.61 4.94
N TYR A 75 9.83 0.74 5.83
CA TYR A 75 8.51 0.16 5.64
C TYR A 75 7.53 1.22 5.11
N VAL A 76 6.91 0.94 3.97
CA VAL A 76 5.88 1.80 3.36
C VAL A 76 4.52 1.12 3.44
N PRO A 77 3.57 1.63 4.24
CA PRO A 77 2.28 1.00 4.41
C PRO A 77 1.42 1.11 3.14
N GLY A 78 0.45 0.21 3.01
CA GLY A 78 -0.52 0.19 1.90
C GLY A 78 -1.68 1.17 2.02
N GLY A 79 -2.66 1.05 1.12
CA GLY A 79 -3.82 1.94 1.03
C GLY A 79 -3.50 3.31 0.43
N TYR A 80 -4.48 4.21 0.43
CA TYR A 80 -4.31 5.63 0.03
C TYR A 80 -4.40 6.59 1.23
N GLU A 81 -4.65 6.08 2.43
CA GLU A 81 -4.77 6.90 3.63
C GLU A 81 -3.41 7.24 4.23
N GLU A 82 -3.42 8.21 5.14
CA GLU A 82 -2.25 8.80 5.81
C GLU A 82 -1.42 7.79 6.61
N LYS A 83 -2.07 6.79 7.24
CA LYS A 83 -1.48 5.81 8.16
C LYS A 83 -0.69 6.44 9.33
N ASP A 84 -0.27 5.61 10.27
CA ASP A 84 0.43 6.03 11.50
C ASP A 84 1.85 5.44 11.54
N LEU A 85 2.66 5.82 12.52
CA LEU A 85 3.99 5.27 12.81
C LEU A 85 3.86 3.85 13.40
N THR A 86 3.50 2.88 12.56
CA THR A 86 3.35 1.47 12.93
C THR A 86 4.31 0.57 12.16
N ASN A 87 5.01 -0.31 12.88
CA ASN A 87 5.80 -1.37 12.26
C ASN A 87 4.87 -2.48 11.75
N GLY A 88 4.85 -2.68 10.42
CA GLY A 88 4.12 -3.77 9.79
C GLY A 88 4.89 -5.10 9.71
N ILE A 89 6.15 -5.12 10.13
CA ILE A 89 7.07 -6.27 10.04
C ILE A 89 7.59 -6.60 11.45
N LEU A 90 6.79 -7.28 12.28
CA LEU A 90 7.13 -7.47 13.70
C LEU A 90 8.11 -8.63 13.93
N LEU A 91 8.18 -9.60 13.02
CA LEU A 91 9.12 -10.73 13.10
C LEU A 91 10.55 -10.42 12.64
N ALA A 92 10.83 -9.23 12.08
CA ALA A 92 12.21 -8.84 11.71
C ALA A 92 12.92 -8.22 12.92
N ASP A 93 13.44 -9.06 13.82
CA ASP A 93 14.08 -8.65 15.09
C ASP A 93 15.61 -8.44 14.99
N ASP A 94 16.16 -8.57 13.79
CA ASP A 94 17.59 -8.46 13.45
C ASP A 94 17.93 -7.34 12.44
N VAL A 95 16.90 -6.56 12.05
CA VAL A 95 16.96 -5.45 11.07
C VAL A 95 16.47 -4.15 11.72
N LEU A 96 17.09 -3.02 11.38
CA LEU A 96 16.59 -1.70 11.77
C LEU A 96 15.41 -1.30 10.86
N VAL A 97 14.21 -1.20 11.40
CA VAL A 97 13.02 -0.80 10.63
C VAL A 97 12.72 0.68 10.83
N ILE A 98 12.53 1.42 9.73
CA ILE A 98 12.13 2.82 9.73
C ILE A 98 10.71 2.95 9.16
N THR A 99 9.84 3.62 9.89
CA THR A 99 8.53 4.09 9.41
C THR A 99 8.48 5.61 9.46
N PHE A 100 7.58 6.22 8.69
CA PHE A 100 7.45 7.67 8.63
C PHE A 100 6.00 8.10 8.43
N LEU A 101 5.72 9.34 8.84
CA LEU A 101 4.45 10.01 8.54
C LEU A 101 4.57 10.77 7.23
N PHE A 102 3.60 10.57 6.32
CA PHE A 102 3.51 11.39 5.12
C PHE A 102 3.35 12.88 5.47
N PRO A 103 3.66 13.80 4.53
CA PRO A 103 3.51 15.24 4.77
C PRO A 103 2.13 15.61 5.30
N GLY A 104 2.07 16.50 6.29
CA GLY A 104 0.84 16.99 6.92
C GLY A 104 0.13 16.02 7.88
N VAL A 105 0.66 14.81 8.07
CA VAL A 105 0.05 13.79 8.93
C VAL A 105 0.53 13.92 10.39
N GLU A 106 -0.39 13.72 11.32
CA GLU A 106 -0.12 13.63 12.77
C GLU A 106 -0.47 12.22 13.28
N SER A 107 0.51 11.58 13.92
CA SER A 107 0.36 10.27 14.58
C SER A 107 -0.63 10.33 15.75
N ILE A 108 -1.12 9.16 16.16
CA ILE A 108 -1.97 9.04 17.36
C ILE A 108 -1.23 9.50 18.63
N SER A 109 0.11 9.43 18.66
CA SER A 109 0.94 9.93 19.75
C SER A 109 1.21 11.44 19.71
N GLY A 110 0.72 12.15 18.69
CA GLY A 110 0.88 13.61 18.53
C GLY A 110 2.19 14.04 17.88
N PHE A 111 3.00 13.10 17.42
CA PHE A 111 4.17 13.37 16.56
C PHE A 111 3.71 13.63 15.13
N LYS A 112 4.33 14.55 14.38
CA LYS A 112 3.79 15.03 13.10
C LYS A 112 4.85 15.36 12.06
N SER A 113 4.47 15.23 10.80
CA SER A 113 5.19 15.82 9.66
C SER A 113 4.59 17.17 9.28
N ASP A 114 5.43 18.11 8.84
CA ASP A 114 4.95 19.36 8.23
C ASP A 114 4.43 19.11 6.79
N GLY A 115 3.85 20.12 6.15
CA GLY A 115 3.35 20.04 4.78
C GLY A 115 1.86 19.69 4.68
N THR A 116 1.46 19.03 3.59
CA THR A 116 0.06 18.64 3.32
C THR A 116 0.04 17.28 2.66
N TYR A 117 -0.87 16.41 3.10
CA TYR A 117 -0.98 15.07 2.52
C TYR A 117 -1.53 15.16 1.10
N ASP A 118 -0.76 14.63 0.15
CA ASP A 118 -1.04 14.69 -1.27
C ASP A 118 -1.38 13.32 -1.85
N TYR A 119 -1.91 12.43 -1.00
CA TYR A 119 -2.35 11.08 -1.41
C TYR A 119 -1.26 10.33 -2.16
N ARG A 120 -0.05 10.28 -1.56
CA ARG A 120 1.14 9.63 -2.13
C ARG A 120 1.66 10.28 -3.40
N GLY A 121 1.51 11.60 -3.51
CA GLY A 121 1.97 12.40 -4.64
C GLY A 121 3.43 12.84 -4.52
N GLU A 122 3.77 13.91 -5.23
CA GLU A 122 5.13 14.44 -5.31
C GLU A 122 5.77 14.75 -3.94
N ASP A 123 5.00 15.27 -2.99
CA ASP A 123 5.50 15.62 -1.65
C ASP A 123 5.70 14.35 -0.80
N SER A 124 4.82 13.37 -0.92
CA SER A 124 5.03 12.05 -0.29
C SER A 124 6.24 11.31 -0.87
N ILE A 125 6.44 11.38 -2.19
CA ILE A 125 7.60 10.79 -2.88
C ILE A 125 8.89 11.50 -2.44
N ALA A 126 8.86 12.83 -2.31
CA ALA A 126 9.99 13.61 -1.81
C ALA A 126 10.31 13.31 -0.35
N ALA A 127 9.29 13.10 0.49
CA ALA A 127 9.49 12.67 1.87
C ALA A 127 10.20 11.31 1.92
N LEU A 128 9.77 10.32 1.12
CA LEU A 128 10.45 9.02 1.07
C LEU A 128 11.92 9.14 0.61
N ARG A 129 12.23 10.02 -0.36
CA ARG A 129 13.63 10.34 -0.72
C ARG A 129 14.42 10.80 0.51
N ASP A 130 13.87 11.70 1.31
CA ASP A 130 14.56 12.23 2.50
C ASP A 130 14.76 11.13 3.57
N VAL A 131 13.79 10.22 3.73
CA VAL A 131 13.94 9.04 4.60
C VAL A 131 15.08 8.14 4.12
N ILE A 132 15.19 7.90 2.81
CA ILE A 132 16.29 7.11 2.22
C ILE A 132 17.64 7.77 2.51
N LEU A 133 17.76 9.08 2.30
CA LEU A 133 18.99 9.82 2.59
C LEU A 133 19.35 9.80 4.09
N PHE A 134 18.36 9.84 4.98
CA PHE A 134 18.61 9.70 6.42
C PHE A 134 19.07 8.28 6.77
N ALA A 135 18.42 7.27 6.21
CA ALA A 135 18.76 5.87 6.40
C ALA A 135 20.20 5.57 5.92
N SER A 136 20.61 6.11 4.79
CA SER A 136 21.99 5.96 4.29
C SER A 136 23.02 6.86 5.01
N GLY A 137 22.58 7.68 5.98
CA GLY A 137 23.44 8.56 6.74
C GLY A 137 23.89 9.81 5.99
N GLU A 138 23.32 10.11 4.83
CA GLU A 138 23.58 11.33 4.04
C GLU A 138 22.83 12.55 4.61
N LEU A 139 21.65 12.35 5.18
CA LEU A 139 20.85 13.37 5.86
C LEU A 139 20.95 13.20 7.38
N SER A 140 21.05 14.33 8.10
CA SER A 140 20.94 14.36 9.56
C SER A 140 19.49 14.61 10.00
N ASP A 141 19.14 14.21 11.22
CA ASP A 141 17.94 14.67 11.90
C ASP A 141 17.97 16.20 12.14
N THR A 142 16.85 16.75 12.61
CA THR A 142 16.73 18.20 12.89
C THR A 142 17.66 18.71 13.99
N SER A 143 18.23 17.81 14.79
CA SER A 143 19.18 18.10 15.86
C SER A 143 20.64 17.98 15.40
N GLY A 144 20.88 17.53 14.16
CA GLY A 144 22.18 17.37 13.53
C GLY A 144 22.77 15.95 13.64
N GLY A 145 22.07 15.00 14.26
CA GLY A 145 22.48 13.62 14.41
C GLY A 145 22.33 12.82 13.11
N LYS A 146 23.37 12.05 12.75
CA LYS A 146 23.27 11.03 11.69
C LYS A 146 22.89 9.69 12.31
N ILE A 147 22.19 8.84 11.57
CA ILE A 147 21.67 7.55 12.07
C ILE A 147 22.74 6.70 12.78
N SER A 148 23.96 6.63 12.22
CA SER A 148 25.10 5.89 12.80
C SER A 148 25.63 6.45 14.12
N GLY A 149 25.32 7.72 14.44
CA GLY A 149 25.68 8.36 15.70
C GLY A 149 24.57 8.36 16.75
N LEU A 150 23.35 7.93 16.39
CA LEU A 150 22.20 7.89 17.30
C LEU A 150 22.13 6.57 18.08
N LEU A 151 22.59 5.46 17.49
CA LEU A 151 22.39 4.10 17.99
C LEU A 151 23.66 3.53 18.64
N ASP A 152 23.52 2.62 19.60
CA ASP A 152 24.64 1.98 20.31
C ASP A 152 25.22 0.74 19.61
N PHE A 153 24.65 0.38 18.46
CA PHE A 153 25.12 -0.69 17.59
C PHE A 153 25.47 -0.14 16.19
N PRO A 154 26.38 -0.81 15.47
CA PRO A 154 26.69 -0.44 14.09
C PRO A 154 25.48 -0.60 13.17
N VAL A 155 25.29 0.37 12.28
CA VAL A 155 24.24 0.38 11.26
C VAL A 155 24.90 0.29 9.89
N LEU A 156 24.41 -0.62 9.04
CA LEU A 156 24.89 -0.80 7.67
C LEU A 156 24.17 0.18 6.74
N THR A 157 24.65 1.43 6.72
CA THR A 157 24.08 2.51 5.89
C THR A 157 24.27 2.30 4.38
N ASP A 158 25.03 1.30 3.98
CA ASP A 158 25.20 0.82 2.61
C ASP A 158 24.29 -0.38 2.27
N ASN A 159 23.47 -0.84 3.22
CA ASN A 159 22.49 -1.91 3.04
C ASN A 159 21.09 -1.40 3.42
N VAL A 160 20.56 -0.49 2.57
CA VAL A 160 19.24 0.12 2.72
C VAL A 160 18.29 -0.44 1.68
N GLY A 161 17.20 -1.04 2.16
CA GLY A 161 16.11 -1.52 1.32
C GLY A 161 14.75 -0.96 1.73
N ILE A 162 13.76 -1.16 0.86
CA ILE A 162 12.38 -0.75 1.11
C ILE A 162 11.46 -1.96 0.92
N ILE A 163 10.51 -2.16 1.84
CA ILE A 163 9.34 -2.98 1.58
C ILE A 163 8.09 -2.09 1.50
N GLY A 164 7.38 -2.19 0.40
CA GLY A 164 6.11 -1.52 0.20
C GLY A 164 4.96 -2.53 0.13
N ILE A 165 3.98 -2.33 1.00
CA ILE A 165 2.80 -3.20 1.12
C ILE A 165 1.69 -2.63 0.24
N SER A 166 1.04 -3.46 -0.59
CA SER A 166 -0.08 -3.02 -1.42
C SER A 166 0.33 -1.81 -2.26
N ASN A 167 -0.52 -0.78 -2.35
CA ASN A 167 -0.24 0.48 -3.03
C ASN A 167 1.00 1.21 -2.48
N GLY A 168 1.46 0.89 -1.27
CA GLY A 168 2.73 1.36 -0.72
C GLY A 168 3.95 0.93 -1.53
N GLY A 169 3.87 -0.17 -2.28
CA GLY A 169 4.94 -0.63 -3.16
C GLY A 169 5.08 0.17 -4.47
N ASN A 170 4.12 1.02 -4.84
CA ASN A 170 4.27 1.93 -5.98
C ASN A 170 5.19 3.12 -5.63
N LEU A 171 5.12 3.59 -4.38
CA LEU A 171 5.86 4.76 -3.90
C LEU A 171 7.39 4.65 -4.05
N PRO A 172 8.06 3.55 -3.63
CA PRO A 172 9.51 3.44 -3.80
C PRO A 172 9.95 3.37 -5.27
N VAL A 173 9.13 2.81 -6.16
CA VAL A 173 9.41 2.82 -7.61
C VAL A 173 9.34 4.25 -8.14
N ALA A 174 8.32 5.01 -7.75
CA ALA A 174 8.20 6.42 -8.10
C ALA A 174 9.35 7.27 -7.54
N THR A 175 9.78 7.01 -6.31
CA THR A 175 10.94 7.69 -5.72
C THR A 175 12.23 7.38 -6.48
N ALA A 176 12.47 6.12 -6.88
CA ALA A 176 13.61 5.78 -7.72
C ALA A 176 13.53 6.45 -9.11
N ALA A 177 12.35 6.46 -9.73
CA ALA A 177 12.14 7.08 -11.04
C ALA A 177 12.32 8.61 -11.03
N LEU A 178 11.90 9.31 -9.98
CA LEU A 178 11.93 10.77 -9.92
C LEU A 178 13.17 11.34 -9.24
N TYR A 179 13.72 10.62 -8.26
CA TYR A 179 14.83 11.07 -7.42
C TYR A 179 16.03 10.14 -7.42
N GLY A 180 16.05 9.07 -8.23
CA GLY A 180 17.14 8.10 -8.25
C GLY A 180 18.52 8.72 -8.41
N ASN A 181 18.66 9.79 -9.20
CA ASN A 181 19.90 10.54 -9.37
C ASN A 181 20.49 11.12 -8.07
N LEU A 182 19.67 11.29 -7.03
CA LEU A 182 20.07 11.76 -5.71
C LEU A 182 20.32 10.62 -4.71
N ILE A 183 19.80 9.42 -4.98
CA ILE A 183 19.82 8.28 -4.04
C ILE A 183 20.42 6.99 -4.65
N PHE A 184 21.09 7.08 -5.79
CA PHE A 184 21.52 5.90 -6.57
C PHE A 184 22.57 5.05 -5.86
N GLU A 185 23.35 5.63 -4.95
CA GLU A 185 24.28 4.89 -4.10
C GLU A 185 23.64 4.42 -2.79
N ASP A 186 22.46 4.93 -2.45
CA ASP A 186 21.83 4.75 -1.14
C ASP A 186 20.82 3.60 -1.14
N LEU A 187 19.91 3.56 -2.13
CA LEU A 187 18.86 2.54 -2.20
C LEU A 187 19.35 1.28 -2.94
N LYS A 188 19.31 0.13 -2.27
CA LYS A 188 19.82 -1.14 -2.82
C LYS A 188 18.74 -2.04 -3.39
N TYR A 189 17.59 -2.11 -2.74
CA TYR A 189 16.51 -2.98 -3.19
C TYR A 189 15.11 -2.50 -2.81
N ILE A 190 14.14 -2.95 -3.61
CA ILE A 190 12.70 -2.76 -3.37
C ILE A 190 12.01 -4.12 -3.31
N ILE A 191 11.21 -4.32 -2.26
CA ILE A 191 10.29 -5.44 -2.11
C ILE A 191 8.87 -4.92 -2.27
N GLN A 192 8.15 -5.42 -3.27
CA GLN A 192 6.75 -5.08 -3.54
C GLN A 192 5.87 -6.24 -3.08
N TRP A 193 5.04 -6.04 -2.06
CA TRP A 193 4.09 -7.06 -1.59
C TRP A 193 2.70 -6.81 -2.17
N GLU A 194 2.25 -7.69 -3.06
CA GLU A 194 0.93 -7.64 -3.71
C GLU A 194 0.55 -6.24 -4.22
N THR A 195 1.54 -5.53 -4.77
CA THR A 195 1.33 -4.14 -5.19
C THR A 195 0.41 -4.06 -6.41
N PRO A 196 -0.66 -3.24 -6.36
CA PRO A 196 -1.47 -2.93 -7.52
C PRO A 196 -0.69 -1.97 -8.43
N VAL A 197 0.14 -2.52 -9.31
CA VAL A 197 1.13 -1.75 -10.09
C VAL A 197 0.53 -0.84 -11.18
N SER A 198 -0.77 -0.95 -11.46
CA SER A 198 -1.51 -0.08 -12.36
C SER A 198 -2.83 0.38 -11.73
N SER A 199 -3.36 1.50 -12.23
CA SER A 199 -4.61 2.10 -11.76
C SER A 199 -5.80 1.16 -11.89
N GLN A 200 -5.83 0.30 -12.92
CA GLN A 200 -6.89 -0.69 -13.08
C GLN A 200 -6.90 -1.73 -11.96
N ILE A 201 -5.72 -2.09 -11.45
CA ILE A 201 -5.61 -3.04 -10.33
C ILE A 201 -5.89 -2.29 -9.02
N ALA A 202 -5.42 -1.04 -8.90
CA ALA A 202 -5.64 -0.21 -7.71
C ALA A 202 -7.13 0.10 -7.50
N CYS A 203 -7.82 0.50 -8.57
CA CYS A 203 -9.26 0.78 -8.65
C CYS A 203 -10.12 -0.49 -8.78
N ARG A 204 -9.54 -1.68 -8.58
CA ARG A 204 -10.29 -2.94 -8.57
C ARG A 204 -11.13 -3.19 -9.83
N ASP A 205 -10.69 -2.73 -10.99
CA ASP A 205 -11.35 -3.00 -12.27
C ASP A 205 -11.45 -4.51 -12.56
N LEU A 206 -10.64 -5.33 -11.89
CA LEU A 206 -10.63 -6.80 -11.98
C LEU A 206 -11.33 -7.50 -10.82
N GLY A 207 -11.88 -6.75 -9.87
CA GLY A 207 -12.51 -7.23 -8.64
C GLY A 207 -11.62 -6.95 -7.44
N GLU A 208 -11.92 -7.44 -6.23
CA GLU A 208 -12.94 -8.43 -5.89
C GLU A 208 -14.36 -7.84 -5.77
N VAL A 209 -15.35 -8.49 -6.40
CA VAL A 209 -16.77 -8.34 -6.02
C VAL A 209 -17.11 -9.47 -5.07
N ILE A 210 -17.71 -9.13 -3.92
CA ILE A 210 -18.19 -10.07 -2.91
C ILE A 210 -19.70 -10.14 -3.05
N LEU A 211 -20.24 -11.32 -3.36
CA LEU A 211 -21.68 -11.60 -3.39
C LEU A 211 -22.07 -12.38 -2.11
N GLU A 212 -23.11 -11.95 -1.38
CA GLU A 212 -23.62 -12.66 -0.21
C GLU A 212 -24.85 -13.53 -0.51
N PRO A 213 -24.96 -14.75 0.07
CA PRO A 213 -26.23 -15.47 0.03
C PRO A 213 -27.28 -14.89 0.98
N LEU A 214 -28.54 -14.96 0.57
CA LEU A 214 -29.71 -14.48 1.33
C LEU A 214 -29.83 -15.12 2.73
N HIS A 215 -29.22 -16.29 2.96
CA HIS A 215 -29.61 -17.19 4.06
C HIS A 215 -28.51 -18.07 4.67
N LEU A 216 -27.36 -17.57 5.13
CA LEU A 216 -26.46 -18.42 5.93
C LEU A 216 -25.77 -17.73 7.12
N ASN A 217 -26.30 -17.99 8.33
CA ASN A 217 -25.61 -17.86 9.62
C ASN A 217 -24.50 -18.91 9.82
N SER A 218 -23.96 -19.50 8.75
CA SER A 218 -22.93 -20.55 8.81
C SER A 218 -22.07 -20.51 7.55
N ASN A 219 -20.94 -19.81 7.68
CA ASN A 219 -19.86 -19.64 6.69
C ASN A 219 -20.32 -19.19 5.30
N PRO A 220 -20.27 -17.87 4.99
CA PRO A 220 -20.41 -17.43 3.61
C PRO A 220 -19.28 -18.06 2.79
N THR A 221 -19.62 -18.79 1.72
CA THR A 221 -18.72 -18.93 0.59
C THR A 221 -18.64 -17.54 -0.03
N ARG A 222 -17.73 -16.69 0.46
CA ARG A 222 -17.41 -15.42 -0.20
C ARG A 222 -16.85 -15.77 -1.58
N GLY A 223 -17.68 -15.67 -2.61
CA GLY A 223 -17.23 -15.84 -3.98
C GLY A 223 -16.32 -14.67 -4.33
N LYS A 224 -15.04 -14.96 -4.55
CA LYS A 224 -14.06 -14.00 -5.07
C LYS A 224 -14.26 -13.89 -6.59
N TYR A 225 -15.15 -13.02 -7.06
CA TYR A 225 -15.41 -12.89 -8.50
C TYR A 225 -14.38 -12.00 -9.20
N PHE A 226 -14.01 -12.38 -10.41
CA PHE A 226 -13.14 -11.61 -11.31
C PHE A 226 -13.98 -10.97 -12.42
N ASN A 227 -13.53 -9.84 -12.97
CA ASN A 227 -14.27 -9.13 -14.01
C ASN A 227 -14.46 -10.00 -15.27
N PRO A 228 -15.70 -10.37 -15.65
CA PRO A 228 -15.99 -11.19 -16.82
C PRO A 228 -15.74 -10.45 -18.15
N ARG A 229 -15.57 -9.12 -18.10
CA ARG A 229 -15.18 -8.28 -19.23
C ARG A 229 -13.67 -8.31 -19.50
N TYR A 230 -12.89 -9.11 -18.77
CA TYR A 230 -11.45 -9.31 -19.04
C TYR A 230 -11.23 -9.89 -20.45
N LEU A 231 -10.47 -9.15 -21.26
CA LEU A 231 -10.10 -9.51 -22.63
C LEU A 231 -8.66 -10.00 -22.75
N GLY A 232 -7.80 -9.67 -21.79
CA GLY A 232 -6.40 -10.07 -21.82
C GLY A 232 -5.46 -9.13 -21.08
N TYR A 233 -4.18 -9.24 -21.42
CA TYR A 233 -3.07 -8.62 -20.72
C TYR A 233 -2.14 -7.92 -21.72
N SER A 234 -1.58 -6.78 -21.31
CA SER A 234 -0.42 -6.14 -21.91
C SER A 234 0.59 -5.76 -20.82
N GLU A 235 1.79 -5.29 -21.20
CA GLU A 235 2.86 -4.92 -20.26
C GLU A 235 2.45 -3.84 -19.25
N LYS A 236 1.54 -2.93 -19.63
CA LYS A 236 1.16 -1.76 -18.80
C LYS A 236 -0.31 -1.70 -18.42
N GLU A 237 -1.15 -2.49 -19.09
CA GLU A 237 -2.60 -2.45 -18.94
C GLU A 237 -3.20 -3.85 -18.97
N VAL A 238 -4.29 -4.02 -18.24
CA VAL A 238 -5.17 -5.16 -18.38
C VAL A 238 -6.29 -4.78 -19.35
N LEU A 239 -6.54 -5.60 -20.37
CA LEU A 239 -7.55 -5.29 -21.37
C LEU A 239 -8.92 -5.69 -20.82
N ILE A 240 -9.82 -4.72 -20.70
CA ILE A 240 -11.19 -4.92 -20.22
C ILE A 240 -12.15 -4.30 -21.23
N ASP A 241 -13.26 -4.98 -21.53
CA ASP A 241 -14.33 -4.41 -22.32
C ASP A 241 -15.09 -3.37 -21.49
N HIS A 242 -15.05 -2.11 -21.91
CA HIS A 242 -15.74 -1.01 -21.27
C HIS A 242 -17.00 -0.57 -22.02
N SER A 243 -17.45 -1.31 -23.04
CA SER A 243 -18.48 -0.85 -23.98
C SER A 243 -19.87 -0.59 -23.40
N ASP A 244 -20.13 -1.05 -22.18
CA ASP A 244 -21.37 -0.91 -21.44
C ASP A 244 -21.19 -0.09 -20.16
N LEU A 245 -20.23 0.84 -20.12
CA LEU A 245 -20.16 1.79 -19.01
C LEU A 245 -21.39 2.71 -18.98
N SER A 246 -21.82 3.07 -17.78
CA SER A 246 -22.90 4.02 -17.56
C SER A 246 -22.60 4.93 -16.37
N PHE A 247 -23.47 5.93 -16.17
CA PHE A 247 -23.34 6.90 -15.10
C PHE A 247 -24.68 7.23 -14.44
N ASP A 248 -24.72 7.11 -13.11
CA ASP A 248 -25.83 7.53 -12.26
C ASP A 248 -25.31 8.35 -11.07
N GLU A 249 -25.47 9.67 -11.14
CA GLU A 249 -25.06 10.60 -10.07
C GLU A 249 -25.76 10.31 -8.73
N SER A 250 -26.91 9.62 -8.75
CA SER A 250 -27.67 9.31 -7.54
C SER A 250 -27.23 8.01 -6.85
N SER A 251 -26.37 7.23 -7.49
CA SER A 251 -25.86 5.95 -7.00
C SER A 251 -24.69 6.12 -6.01
N LEU A 252 -24.52 5.14 -5.13
CA LEU A 252 -23.31 4.98 -4.31
C LEU A 252 -22.07 4.64 -5.16
N PHE A 253 -22.28 3.98 -6.30
CA PHE A 253 -21.28 3.66 -7.30
C PHE A 253 -21.68 4.36 -8.60
N PRO A 254 -21.27 5.63 -8.80
CA PRO A 254 -21.83 6.44 -9.87
C PRO A 254 -21.35 6.03 -11.25
N ILE A 255 -20.22 5.33 -11.36
CA ILE A 255 -19.74 4.73 -12.61
C ILE A 255 -19.72 3.21 -12.44
N PHE A 256 -20.36 2.52 -13.37
CA PHE A 256 -20.58 1.07 -13.31
C PHE A 256 -20.73 0.50 -14.71
N TYR A 257 -20.71 -0.81 -14.83
CA TYR A 257 -21.10 -1.51 -16.06
C TYR A 257 -22.60 -1.79 -16.05
N ASP A 258 -23.30 -1.33 -17.08
CA ASP A 258 -24.75 -1.34 -17.29
C ASP A 258 -25.10 -2.35 -18.39
N GLY A 259 -25.01 -3.64 -18.05
CA GLY A 259 -25.29 -4.74 -18.97
C GLY A 259 -26.76 -4.89 -19.36
N ASN A 260 -27.69 -4.23 -18.64
CA ASN A 260 -29.13 -4.24 -18.96
C ASN A 260 -29.60 -2.98 -19.72
N GLU A 261 -28.72 -1.98 -19.89
CA GLU A 261 -28.93 -0.72 -20.60
C GLU A 261 -30.05 0.18 -20.01
N ASP A 262 -30.29 0.13 -18.70
CA ASP A 262 -31.34 0.92 -18.04
C ASP A 262 -30.86 2.25 -17.43
N GLY A 263 -29.54 2.45 -17.35
CA GLY A 263 -28.90 3.67 -16.88
C GLY A 263 -28.88 3.83 -15.36
N VAL A 264 -29.18 2.80 -14.59
CA VAL A 264 -29.28 2.85 -13.12
C VAL A 264 -28.42 1.75 -12.50
N TYR A 265 -27.71 2.08 -11.41
CA TYR A 265 -27.05 1.07 -10.59
C TYR A 265 -27.99 0.60 -9.48
N THR A 266 -28.60 -0.54 -9.72
CA THR A 266 -29.40 -1.39 -8.84
C THR A 266 -28.50 -2.22 -7.93
N TYR A 267 -28.87 -2.23 -6.65
CA TYR A 267 -28.26 -3.06 -5.62
C TYR A 267 -29.31 -3.38 -4.56
N GLU A 268 -29.11 -4.46 -3.81
CA GLU A 268 -29.90 -4.77 -2.62
C GLU A 268 -29.05 -4.58 -1.36
N TYR A 269 -29.69 -4.44 -0.19
CA TYR A 269 -28.93 -4.38 1.07
C TYR A 269 -28.77 -5.77 1.66
N ASN A 270 -27.53 -6.17 1.91
CA ASN A 270 -27.22 -7.45 2.52
C ASN A 270 -27.58 -7.48 4.02
N SER A 271 -27.30 -8.61 4.68
CA SER A 271 -27.66 -8.82 6.09
C SER A 271 -26.96 -7.87 7.08
N GLU A 272 -25.84 -7.27 6.68
CA GLU A 272 -25.07 -6.27 7.42
C GLU A 272 -25.46 -4.83 7.04
N ASN A 273 -26.47 -4.65 6.19
CA ASN A 273 -26.92 -3.36 5.66
C ASN A 273 -25.87 -2.66 4.79
N ASN A 274 -25.04 -3.44 4.08
CA ASN A 274 -24.16 -2.94 3.02
C ASN A 274 -24.83 -3.12 1.65
N PRO A 275 -24.58 -2.24 0.67
CA PRO A 275 -25.04 -2.43 -0.70
C PRO A 275 -24.36 -3.67 -1.31
N ASP A 276 -25.14 -4.53 -1.94
CA ASP A 276 -24.71 -5.77 -2.58
C ASP A 276 -25.22 -5.82 -4.02
N PRO A 277 -24.32 -6.00 -5.01
CA PRO A 277 -24.74 -6.19 -6.39
C PRO A 277 -25.57 -7.46 -6.63
N ASP A 278 -25.52 -8.46 -5.74
CA ASP A 278 -26.29 -9.71 -5.88
C ASP A 278 -27.79 -9.49 -5.58
N LEU A 279 -28.54 -9.04 -6.60
CA LEU A 279 -29.95 -8.64 -6.45
C LEU A 279 -30.88 -9.76 -5.97
N ASP A 280 -30.57 -11.03 -6.29
CA ASP A 280 -31.36 -12.18 -5.87
C ASP A 280 -30.64 -13.08 -4.85
N PHE A 281 -29.45 -12.64 -4.40
CA PHE A 281 -28.60 -13.27 -3.40
C PHE A 281 -28.35 -14.76 -3.67
N ASN A 282 -28.11 -15.08 -4.95
CA ASN A 282 -27.94 -16.45 -5.44
C ASN A 282 -26.46 -16.86 -5.57
N GLU A 283 -25.52 -15.97 -5.23
CA GLU A 283 -24.07 -16.10 -5.39
C GLU A 283 -23.61 -16.29 -6.84
N VAL A 284 -24.38 -15.84 -7.83
CA VAL A 284 -24.05 -15.93 -9.26
C VAL A 284 -23.91 -14.52 -9.82
N LEU A 285 -22.68 -14.17 -10.19
CA LEU A 285 -22.39 -12.91 -10.87
C LEU A 285 -23.25 -12.76 -12.13
N SER A 286 -24.18 -11.81 -12.09
CA SER A 286 -24.89 -11.28 -13.23
C SER A 286 -24.01 -10.28 -13.98
N LEU A 287 -24.08 -10.31 -15.31
CA LEU A 287 -23.40 -9.30 -16.13
C LEU A 287 -24.17 -7.99 -16.20
N ASP A 288 -25.41 -7.98 -15.69
CA ASP A 288 -26.29 -6.83 -15.77
C ASP A 288 -25.71 -5.67 -14.96
N GLU A 289 -25.38 -5.86 -13.67
CA GLU A 289 -24.95 -4.74 -12.82
C GLU A 289 -23.89 -5.09 -11.76
N ASP A 290 -23.41 -6.35 -11.72
CA ASP A 290 -22.71 -6.85 -10.53
C ASP A 290 -21.23 -6.45 -10.41
N PHE A 291 -20.83 -5.35 -11.05
CA PHE A 291 -19.43 -4.96 -11.09
C PHE A 291 -19.25 -3.44 -10.94
N PRO A 292 -19.40 -2.90 -9.71
CA PRO A 292 -19.11 -1.49 -9.46
C PRO A 292 -17.62 -1.21 -9.72
N LEU A 293 -17.32 -0.01 -10.23
CA LEU A 293 -15.95 0.46 -10.39
C LEU A 293 -15.53 1.30 -9.17
N ASP A 294 -14.32 1.04 -8.68
CA ASP A 294 -13.74 1.78 -7.54
C ASP A 294 -12.91 2.97 -8.04
N TYR A 295 -12.54 3.85 -7.12
CA TYR A 295 -11.75 5.04 -7.41
C TYR A 295 -10.80 5.37 -6.26
N TYR A 296 -9.78 6.19 -6.56
CA TYR A 296 -8.91 6.76 -5.54
C TYR A 296 -9.34 8.20 -5.25
N PRO A 297 -9.65 8.55 -3.99
CA PRO A 297 -9.94 9.92 -3.63
C PRO A 297 -8.65 10.73 -3.52
N ASP A 298 -8.69 11.98 -3.99
CA ASP A 298 -7.70 13.00 -3.67
C ASP A 298 -8.42 14.35 -3.56
N ASN A 299 -8.44 14.86 -2.33
CA ASN A 299 -9.14 16.07 -1.92
C ASN A 299 -10.63 16.03 -2.27
N ASN A 300 -11.03 16.75 -3.33
CA ASN A 300 -12.42 16.86 -3.78
C ASN A 300 -12.67 16.12 -5.10
N LYS A 301 -11.74 15.25 -5.52
CA LYS A 301 -11.85 14.49 -6.76
C LYS A 301 -11.68 12.99 -6.54
N ASN A 302 -12.42 12.23 -7.34
CA ASN A 302 -12.34 10.79 -7.48
C ASN A 302 -11.62 10.46 -8.79
N TYR A 303 -10.55 9.69 -8.68
CA TYR A 303 -9.74 9.24 -9.82
C TYR A 303 -9.99 7.77 -10.07
N TYR A 304 -10.73 7.48 -11.15
CA TYR A 304 -10.88 6.14 -11.69
C TYR A 304 -9.64 5.74 -12.47
N SER A 305 -9.55 4.48 -12.86
CA SER A 305 -8.45 4.00 -13.71
C SER A 305 -8.38 4.79 -15.02
N ARG A 306 -7.18 4.85 -15.62
CA ARG A 306 -7.03 5.56 -16.91
C ARG A 306 -7.99 5.00 -17.95
N PRO A 307 -8.08 3.67 -18.18
CA PRO A 307 -8.94 3.14 -19.23
C PRO A 307 -10.42 3.45 -19.01
N VAL A 308 -10.92 3.38 -17.78
CA VAL A 308 -12.30 3.80 -17.44
C VAL A 308 -12.50 5.27 -17.78
N THR A 309 -11.58 6.14 -17.37
CA THR A 309 -11.71 7.59 -17.57
C THR A 309 -11.72 7.96 -19.07
N HIS A 310 -10.86 7.33 -19.88
CA HIS A 310 -10.86 7.54 -21.34
C HIS A 310 -12.12 6.96 -21.99
N ALA A 311 -12.58 5.78 -21.55
CA ALA A 311 -13.79 5.15 -22.07
C ALA A 311 -15.04 6.01 -21.86
N LEU A 312 -15.18 6.67 -20.70
CA LEU A 312 -16.28 7.61 -20.42
C LEU A 312 -16.35 8.76 -21.43
N LEU A 313 -15.20 9.28 -21.87
CA LEU A 313 -15.13 10.32 -22.89
C LEU A 313 -15.41 9.76 -24.29
N ASP A 314 -14.76 8.65 -24.64
CA ASP A 314 -14.81 8.06 -25.99
C ASP A 314 -16.21 7.56 -26.35
N GLN A 315 -16.97 7.09 -25.36
CA GLN A 315 -18.36 6.64 -25.52
C GLN A 315 -19.37 7.79 -25.45
N GLY A 316 -18.92 9.00 -25.12
CA GLY A 316 -19.78 10.17 -25.00
C GLY A 316 -20.71 10.14 -23.79
N ILE A 317 -20.42 9.31 -22.78
CA ILE A 317 -21.08 9.36 -21.46
C ILE A 317 -20.86 10.75 -20.87
N PHE A 318 -19.62 11.24 -20.97
CA PHE A 318 -19.26 12.62 -20.74
C PHE A 318 -18.61 13.26 -21.97
N SER A 319 -18.70 14.58 -22.01
CA SER A 319 -17.89 15.49 -22.82
C SER A 319 -17.11 16.40 -21.89
N LEU A 320 -16.06 17.07 -22.40
CA LEU A 320 -15.31 18.01 -21.58
C LEU A 320 -16.15 19.19 -21.07
N ASP A 321 -17.28 19.50 -21.73
CA ASP A 321 -18.18 20.59 -21.34
C ASP A 321 -19.16 20.22 -20.21
N ASN A 322 -19.43 18.92 -20.00
CA ASN A 322 -20.36 18.42 -18.98
C ASN A 322 -19.73 17.42 -18.01
N TRP A 323 -18.39 17.38 -17.94
CA TRP A 323 -17.66 16.49 -17.04
C TRP A 323 -17.94 16.81 -15.56
N PRO A 324 -18.30 15.82 -14.72
CA PRO A 324 -18.54 16.03 -13.28
C PRO A 324 -17.31 16.62 -12.59
N GLN A 325 -17.51 17.66 -11.76
CA GLN A 325 -16.39 18.42 -11.18
C GLN A 325 -15.58 17.63 -10.14
N ASP A 326 -16.21 16.65 -9.53
CA ASP A 326 -15.69 15.73 -8.52
C ASP A 326 -15.08 14.45 -9.13
N ILE A 327 -15.06 14.30 -10.45
CA ILE A 327 -14.39 13.19 -11.14
C ILE A 327 -13.21 13.73 -11.94
N GLY A 328 -12.05 13.07 -11.86
CA GLY A 328 -10.89 13.41 -12.68
C GLY A 328 -11.21 13.29 -14.17
N THR A 329 -10.93 14.32 -14.96
CA THR A 329 -10.95 14.24 -16.43
C THR A 329 -9.86 13.30 -16.93
N PRO A 330 -9.87 12.83 -18.20
CA PRO A 330 -8.82 11.96 -18.71
C PRO A 330 -7.41 12.55 -18.56
N SER A 331 -7.28 13.87 -18.73
CA SER A 331 -5.99 14.56 -18.52
C SER A 331 -5.58 14.59 -17.04
N GLU A 332 -6.52 14.79 -16.13
CA GLU A 332 -6.24 14.84 -14.69
C GLU A 332 -5.95 13.44 -14.14
N ALA A 333 -6.73 12.42 -14.54
CA ALA A 333 -6.48 11.03 -14.20
C ALA A 333 -5.11 10.59 -14.72
N ASN A 334 -4.74 10.97 -15.95
CA ASN A 334 -3.42 10.68 -16.46
C ASN A 334 -2.33 11.29 -15.55
N ASN A 335 -2.40 12.59 -15.27
CA ASN A 335 -1.43 13.27 -14.43
C ASN A 335 -1.36 12.68 -13.00
N TYR A 336 -2.52 12.31 -12.43
CA TYR A 336 -2.60 11.70 -11.10
C TYR A 336 -1.87 10.35 -11.05
N TRP A 337 -2.11 9.51 -12.06
CA TRP A 337 -1.55 8.17 -12.13
C TRP A 337 -0.09 8.12 -12.62
N ASP A 338 0.42 9.18 -13.28
CA ASP A 338 1.78 9.21 -13.88
C ASP A 338 2.89 8.91 -12.85
N ILE A 339 2.65 9.23 -11.59
CA ILE A 339 3.60 9.03 -10.48
C ILE A 339 3.13 7.96 -9.48
N ARG A 340 2.04 7.24 -9.77
CA ARG A 340 1.42 6.26 -8.86
C ARG A 340 1.31 4.85 -9.46
N GLU A 341 1.57 4.69 -10.75
CA GLU A 341 1.58 3.40 -11.43
C GLU A 341 3.01 2.94 -11.70
N ALA A 342 3.48 1.93 -10.97
CA ALA A 342 4.83 1.40 -11.15
C ALA A 342 5.11 0.91 -12.58
N VAL A 343 4.10 0.41 -13.30
CA VAL A 343 4.25 -0.08 -14.70
C VAL A 343 4.74 0.98 -15.69
N TYR A 344 4.61 2.26 -15.36
CA TYR A 344 5.14 3.37 -16.17
C TYR A 344 6.49 3.89 -15.69
N LEU A 345 6.99 3.42 -14.54
CA LEU A 345 8.11 4.02 -13.83
C LEU A 345 9.35 3.12 -13.73
N TYR A 346 9.24 1.82 -14.06
CA TYR A 346 10.36 0.88 -13.99
C TYR A 346 11.56 1.29 -14.86
N GLU A 347 11.33 1.77 -16.07
CA GLU A 347 12.40 2.22 -16.97
C GLU A 347 13.18 3.40 -16.38
N ASP A 348 12.48 4.43 -15.91
CA ASP A 348 13.10 5.60 -15.28
C ASP A 348 13.78 5.25 -13.95
N ALA A 349 13.20 4.35 -13.15
CA ALA A 349 13.80 3.86 -11.93
C ALA A 349 15.15 3.17 -12.19
N MET A 350 15.22 2.28 -13.19
CA MET A 350 16.44 1.57 -13.56
C MET A 350 17.46 2.47 -14.27
N ASN A 351 17.01 3.43 -15.08
CA ASN A 351 17.90 4.41 -15.69
C ASN A 351 18.61 5.27 -14.64
N ASN A 352 17.92 5.62 -13.55
CA ASN A 352 18.46 6.46 -12.49
C ASN A 352 19.20 5.67 -11.40
N ILE A 353 18.85 4.40 -11.17
CA ILE A 353 19.52 3.48 -10.23
C ILE A 353 19.79 2.13 -10.92
N PRO A 354 20.84 2.03 -11.77
CA PRO A 354 21.07 0.84 -12.60
C PRO A 354 21.35 -0.47 -11.85
N ASN A 355 21.74 -0.39 -10.58
CA ASN A 355 22.02 -1.56 -9.74
C ASN A 355 20.89 -1.85 -8.75
N LEU A 356 19.71 -1.24 -8.92
CA LEU A 356 18.56 -1.47 -8.06
C LEU A 356 18.06 -2.91 -8.25
N GLU A 357 17.89 -3.62 -7.15
CA GLU A 357 17.35 -4.98 -7.16
C GLU A 357 15.90 -5.00 -6.69
N ALA A 358 15.12 -5.98 -7.16
CA ALA A 358 13.70 -6.07 -6.83
C ALA A 358 13.27 -7.48 -6.43
N MET A 359 12.34 -7.56 -5.49
CA MET A 359 11.58 -8.78 -5.22
C MET A 359 10.09 -8.46 -5.22
N PHE A 360 9.30 -9.28 -5.92
CA PHE A 360 7.85 -9.19 -5.89
C PHE A 360 7.28 -10.34 -5.08
N LEU A 361 6.52 -10.04 -4.04
CA LEU A 361 5.89 -11.04 -3.19
C LEU A 361 4.46 -11.29 -3.66
N ALA A 362 4.20 -12.56 -3.98
CA ALA A 362 2.94 -13.02 -4.52
C ALA A 362 2.41 -14.17 -3.65
N SER A 363 1.27 -13.94 -3.00
CA SER A 363 0.54 -15.00 -2.31
C SER A 363 -0.47 -15.67 -3.26
N LYS A 364 -1.09 -16.75 -2.80
CA LYS A 364 -2.11 -17.46 -3.58
C LYS A 364 -3.38 -16.61 -3.71
N ASN A 365 -3.80 -15.92 -2.66
CA ASN A 365 -4.96 -15.04 -2.66
C ASN A 365 -4.53 -13.59 -2.58
N ASP A 366 -4.77 -12.82 -3.63
CA ASP A 366 -4.46 -11.39 -3.57
C ASP A 366 -5.44 -10.65 -2.66
N HIS A 367 -4.96 -9.62 -1.97
CA HIS A 367 -5.78 -8.84 -1.03
C HIS A 367 -6.64 -7.76 -1.70
N VAL A 368 -6.32 -7.32 -2.93
CA VAL A 368 -7.08 -6.28 -3.66
C VAL A 368 -7.99 -6.87 -4.74
N GLN A 369 -7.60 -7.98 -5.38
CA GLN A 369 -8.24 -8.46 -6.60
C GLN A 369 -8.42 -9.98 -6.63
N SER A 370 -9.29 -10.45 -7.54
CA SER A 370 -9.62 -11.87 -7.73
C SER A 370 -9.20 -12.42 -9.09
N ASN A 371 -8.40 -11.68 -9.86
CA ASN A 371 -7.87 -12.08 -11.15
C ASN A 371 -7.05 -13.39 -11.02
N PRO A 372 -7.54 -14.52 -11.57
CA PRO A 372 -6.85 -15.80 -11.44
C PRO A 372 -5.48 -15.83 -12.13
N TYR A 373 -5.22 -14.91 -13.05
CA TYR A 373 -3.97 -14.82 -13.81
C TYR A 373 -2.90 -13.95 -13.12
N LYS A 374 -3.24 -13.31 -11.99
CA LYS A 374 -2.33 -12.46 -11.20
C LYS A 374 -1.52 -11.48 -12.04
N SER A 375 -2.18 -10.79 -12.99
CA SER A 375 -1.52 -9.92 -13.97
C SER A 375 -0.57 -8.91 -13.33
N HIS A 376 -0.90 -8.38 -12.15
CA HIS A 376 -0.03 -7.46 -11.40
C HIS A 376 1.36 -8.04 -11.06
N VAL A 377 1.47 -9.32 -10.72
CA VAL A 377 2.75 -10.01 -10.46
C VAL A 377 3.58 -10.04 -11.75
N ARG A 378 2.92 -10.39 -12.86
CA ARG A 378 3.57 -10.47 -14.16
C ARG A 378 4.04 -9.10 -14.65
N MET A 379 3.20 -8.06 -14.54
CA MET A 379 3.55 -6.68 -14.90
C MET A 379 4.77 -6.20 -14.12
N ALA A 380 4.78 -6.43 -12.80
CA ALA A 380 5.88 -6.01 -11.96
C ALA A 380 7.17 -6.74 -12.33
N TYR A 381 7.11 -8.07 -12.44
CA TYR A 381 8.25 -8.90 -12.78
C TYR A 381 8.83 -8.57 -14.16
N GLU A 382 7.99 -8.50 -15.19
CA GLU A 382 8.41 -8.13 -16.56
C GLU A 382 8.92 -6.69 -16.61
N GLY A 383 8.30 -5.76 -15.87
CA GLY A 383 8.74 -4.38 -15.77
C GLY A 383 10.16 -4.23 -15.25
N TRP A 384 10.54 -4.96 -14.20
CA TRP A 384 11.92 -5.00 -13.72
C TRP A 384 12.85 -5.75 -14.68
N LEU A 385 12.44 -6.95 -15.13
CA LEU A 385 13.28 -7.82 -15.96
C LEU A 385 13.63 -7.19 -17.31
N ASN A 386 12.67 -6.52 -17.96
CA ASN A 386 12.86 -5.86 -19.25
C ASN A 386 13.80 -4.65 -19.17
N ASN A 387 14.07 -4.16 -17.95
CA ASN A 387 15.01 -3.08 -17.67
C ASN A 387 16.31 -3.61 -17.01
N ASP A 388 16.68 -4.85 -17.28
CA ASP A 388 17.93 -5.50 -16.87
C ASP A 388 18.18 -5.57 -15.34
N ALA A 389 17.13 -5.39 -14.53
CA ALA A 389 17.23 -5.47 -13.08
C ALA A 389 17.46 -6.92 -12.62
N TRP A 390 18.13 -7.10 -11.47
CA TRP A 390 17.97 -8.35 -10.71
C TRP A 390 16.55 -8.36 -10.15
N VAL A 391 15.75 -9.37 -10.50
CA VAL A 391 14.37 -9.48 -10.02
C VAL A 391 14.00 -10.92 -9.68
N LYS A 392 13.28 -11.10 -8.57
CA LYS A 392 12.79 -12.41 -8.13
C LYS A 392 11.32 -12.37 -7.71
N ILE A 393 10.61 -13.48 -7.93
CA ILE A 393 9.26 -13.70 -7.38
C ILE A 393 9.42 -14.54 -6.11
N ASN A 394 9.02 -13.96 -4.98
CA ASN A 394 9.11 -14.56 -3.65
C ASN A 394 10.55 -14.93 -3.18
N PRO A 395 10.78 -15.06 -1.88
CA PRO A 395 12.06 -15.54 -1.36
C PRO A 395 12.29 -17.02 -1.67
N SER A 396 13.55 -17.46 -1.58
CA SER A 396 13.91 -18.87 -1.71
C SER A 396 13.24 -19.68 -0.61
N SER A 397 13.03 -20.97 -0.89
CA SER A 397 12.48 -21.89 0.10
C SER A 397 13.34 -21.99 1.37
N GLU A 398 14.66 -21.81 1.24
CA GLU A 398 15.61 -21.84 2.36
C GLU A 398 15.33 -20.74 3.40
N TYR A 399 15.04 -19.51 2.98
CA TYR A 399 14.69 -18.41 3.88
C TYR A 399 13.32 -18.62 4.55
N LEU A 400 12.36 -19.20 3.83
CA LEU A 400 11.08 -19.58 4.43
C LEU A 400 11.27 -20.64 5.52
N ILE A 401 12.12 -21.64 5.28
CA ILE A 401 12.44 -22.72 6.23
C ILE A 401 13.24 -22.20 7.42
N GLU A 402 14.09 -21.20 7.23
CA GLU A 402 14.79 -20.52 8.31
C GLU A 402 13.81 -19.86 9.29
N MET A 403 12.81 -19.14 8.76
CA MET A 403 11.76 -18.50 9.55
C MET A 403 10.83 -19.48 10.24
N ASP A 404 10.48 -20.60 9.57
CA ASP A 404 9.70 -21.69 10.16
C ASP A 404 10.19 -23.05 9.66
N GLN A 405 10.96 -23.75 10.52
CA GLN A 405 11.51 -25.08 10.22
C GLN A 405 10.43 -26.13 9.92
N SER A 406 9.17 -25.92 10.36
CA SER A 406 8.07 -26.81 10.05
C SER A 406 7.74 -26.82 8.55
N LEU A 407 8.19 -25.81 7.80
CA LEU A 407 7.97 -25.69 6.37
C LEU A 407 8.85 -26.62 5.53
N ALA A 408 9.92 -27.18 6.09
CA ALA A 408 10.85 -28.08 5.40
C ALA A 408 10.19 -29.36 4.84
N GLN A 409 8.98 -29.69 5.28
CA GLN A 409 8.19 -30.83 4.79
C GLN A 409 7.34 -30.51 3.56
N TYR A 410 7.17 -29.23 3.20
CA TYR A 410 6.34 -28.80 2.07
C TYR A 410 7.18 -28.56 0.82
N ASN A 411 6.54 -28.71 -0.34
CA ASN A 411 7.12 -28.32 -1.62
C ASN A 411 6.81 -26.84 -1.85
N LEU A 412 7.70 -25.97 -1.38
CA LEU A 412 7.58 -24.52 -1.51
C LEU A 412 7.98 -24.07 -2.93
N PRO A 413 7.34 -23.03 -3.48
CA PRO A 413 7.84 -22.36 -4.68
C PRO A 413 9.27 -21.86 -4.46
N ASP A 414 10.13 -22.05 -5.46
CA ASP A 414 11.52 -21.59 -5.42
C ASP A 414 12.01 -21.28 -6.83
N ILE A 415 11.61 -20.10 -7.31
CA ILE A 415 11.96 -19.63 -8.64
C ILE A 415 13.25 -18.82 -8.54
N ALA A 416 14.26 -19.25 -9.30
CA ALA A 416 15.51 -18.52 -9.38
C ALA A 416 15.29 -17.10 -9.90
N ALA A 417 16.08 -16.14 -9.40
CA ALA A 417 16.05 -14.76 -9.90
C ALA A 417 16.23 -14.71 -11.43
N ASN A 418 15.57 -13.72 -12.05
CA ASN A 418 15.53 -13.50 -13.50
C ASN A 418 14.99 -14.69 -14.32
N ASN A 419 14.32 -15.66 -13.69
CA ASN A 419 13.54 -16.69 -14.38
C ASN A 419 12.05 -16.48 -14.15
N ALA A 420 11.27 -16.41 -15.23
CA ALA A 420 9.81 -16.40 -15.14
C ALA A 420 9.29 -17.81 -14.81
N PRO A 421 8.09 -17.93 -14.21
CA PRO A 421 7.40 -19.22 -14.14
C PRO A 421 7.22 -19.80 -15.55
N SER A 422 7.16 -21.12 -15.63
CA SER A 422 7.01 -21.81 -16.91
C SER A 422 5.63 -21.59 -17.54
N ASP A 423 4.63 -21.37 -16.68
CA ASP A 423 3.26 -21.04 -17.02
C ASP A 423 2.69 -20.04 -16.00
N TRP A 424 2.42 -18.81 -16.46
CA TRP A 424 1.80 -17.76 -15.63
C TRP A 424 0.37 -18.11 -15.20
N GLU A 425 -0.32 -19.02 -15.89
CA GLU A 425 -1.65 -19.47 -15.48
C GLU A 425 -1.58 -20.50 -14.35
N ASN A 426 -0.44 -21.17 -14.17
CA ASN A 426 -0.22 -22.10 -13.07
C ASN A 426 0.33 -21.39 -11.82
N THR A 427 -0.52 -20.59 -11.19
CA THR A 427 -0.17 -19.77 -10.00
C THR A 427 0.53 -20.55 -8.88
N LYS A 428 0.19 -21.84 -8.71
CA LYS A 428 0.82 -22.72 -7.71
C LYS A 428 2.34 -22.89 -7.89
N GLU A 429 2.89 -22.64 -9.08
CA GLU A 429 4.32 -22.72 -9.34
C GLU A 429 5.11 -21.59 -8.68
N TYR A 430 4.47 -20.43 -8.45
CA TYR A 430 5.18 -19.22 -8.05
C TYR A 430 4.58 -18.51 -6.84
N THR A 431 3.35 -18.82 -6.40
CA THR A 431 2.72 -18.12 -5.28
C THR A 431 2.86 -18.83 -3.94
N ILE A 432 3.07 -18.08 -2.87
CA ILE A 432 3.11 -18.60 -1.50
C ILE A 432 1.72 -19.09 -1.06
N PRO A 433 1.61 -20.31 -0.48
CA PRO A 433 0.35 -20.80 0.07
C PRO A 433 -0.12 -20.01 1.30
N GLU A 434 -1.43 -19.76 1.38
CA GLU A 434 -2.13 -19.11 2.52
C GLU A 434 -1.91 -19.75 3.90
N SER A 435 -1.37 -20.97 3.95
CA SER A 435 -0.99 -21.61 5.22
C SER A 435 0.27 -21.01 5.83
N ILE A 436 1.04 -20.25 5.05
CA ILE A 436 2.22 -19.50 5.49
C ILE A 436 1.75 -18.05 5.71
N SER A 437 2.01 -17.49 6.88
CA SER A 437 1.60 -16.12 7.17
C SER A 437 2.37 -15.12 6.32
N ASP A 438 1.72 -13.99 5.99
CA ASP A 438 2.34 -12.88 5.27
C ASP A 438 3.65 -12.42 5.91
N GLU A 439 3.64 -12.34 7.23
CA GLU A 439 4.79 -11.92 8.01
C GLU A 439 6.01 -12.83 7.82
N ILE A 440 5.81 -14.16 7.72
CA ILE A 440 6.93 -15.11 7.53
C ILE A 440 7.63 -14.86 6.20
N TYR A 441 6.90 -14.77 5.09
CA TYR A 441 7.55 -14.62 3.78
C TYR A 441 7.96 -13.18 3.48
N GLN A 442 7.35 -12.17 4.11
CA GLN A 442 7.87 -10.80 4.09
C GLN A 442 9.23 -10.71 4.77
N VAL A 443 9.41 -11.29 5.97
CA VAL A 443 10.71 -11.30 6.66
C VAL A 443 11.73 -12.15 5.90
N ALA A 444 11.34 -13.33 5.40
CA ALA A 444 12.22 -14.14 4.55
C ALA A 444 12.72 -13.37 3.30
N ALA A 445 11.86 -12.55 2.69
CA ALA A 445 12.25 -11.67 1.58
C ALA A 445 13.23 -10.57 2.01
N ILE A 446 12.98 -9.93 3.15
CA ILE A 446 13.86 -8.91 3.71
C ILE A 446 15.25 -9.51 3.99
N HIS A 447 15.28 -10.69 4.60
CA HIS A 447 16.50 -11.44 4.89
C HIS A 447 17.28 -11.81 3.62
N GLU A 448 16.61 -12.36 2.60
CA GLU A 448 17.28 -12.70 1.33
C GLU A 448 17.87 -11.46 0.65
N MET A 449 17.11 -10.38 0.55
CA MET A 449 17.60 -9.17 -0.09
C MET A 449 18.75 -8.53 0.70
N ALA A 450 18.63 -8.46 2.04
CA ALA A 450 19.69 -7.92 2.88
C ALA A 450 20.98 -8.75 2.78
N ASP A 451 20.88 -10.08 2.79
CA ASP A 451 22.03 -11.00 2.70
C ASP A 451 22.72 -10.84 1.36
N ARG A 452 21.93 -10.77 0.28
CA ARG A 452 22.44 -10.58 -1.07
C ARG A 452 23.25 -9.29 -1.20
N ILE A 453 22.82 -8.19 -0.58
CA ILE A 453 23.64 -6.97 -0.56
C ILE A 453 24.91 -7.18 0.26
N ASN A 454 24.79 -7.76 1.45
CA ASN A 454 25.93 -7.97 2.34
C ASN A 454 27.02 -8.88 1.75
N GLU A 455 26.64 -9.93 1.01
CA GLU A 455 27.56 -10.85 0.35
C GLU A 455 28.25 -10.26 -0.89
N ASN A 456 27.66 -9.22 -1.50
CA ASN A 456 28.19 -8.56 -2.70
C ASN A 456 28.99 -7.28 -2.39
N SER A 457 29.07 -6.86 -1.12
CA SER A 457 29.78 -5.65 -0.65
C SER A 457 31.30 -5.80 -0.52
#